data_AF-A0A2G4SUK4-F1
#
_entry.id   AF-A0A2G4SUK4-F1
#
_cell.length_a   1.000
_cell.length_b   1.000
_cell.length_c   1.000
_cell.angle_alpha   90.00
_cell.angle_beta   90.00
_cell.angle_gamma   90.00
#
_symmetry.space_group_name_H-M   'P 1'
#
loop_
_entity.id
_entity.type
_entity.pdbx_description
1 polymer ?
#
loop_
_entity_poly.entity_id
_entity_poly.type
_entity_poly.pdbx_seq_one_letter_code
_entity_poly.pdbx_strand_id
1 'polypeptide(L)'
;MLRLVYYASSTYVSYKALPLALVIVTKGFSSTAFRREFTIISNGSLLEASCAFWAKQCLLLSADSKVGHLNQTTLDPMVALGHLITSHHPA
;
A
#
# COMPACT_ATOMS: atom_id res chain seq x y z
N MET A 1 2.77 -6.98 -7.80
CA MET A 1 1.32 -7.07 -8.14
C MET A 1 0.86 -8.49 -8.43
N LEU A 2 1.46 -9.24 -9.37
CA LEU A 2 1.01 -10.61 -9.73
C LEU A 2 0.76 -11.58 -8.55
N ARG A 3 1.67 -11.64 -7.57
CA ARG A 3 1.49 -12.50 -6.38
C ARG A 3 0.25 -12.12 -5.56
N LEU A 4 -0.07 -10.83 -5.48
CA LEU A 4 -1.22 -10.32 -4.75
C LEU A 4 -2.52 -10.67 -5.48
N VAL A 5 -2.54 -10.54 -6.81
CA VAL A 5 -3.68 -10.96 -7.64
C VAL A 5 -3.93 -12.46 -7.46
N TYR A 6 -2.88 -13.28 -7.52
CA TYR A 6 -3.00 -14.72 -7.31
C TYR A 6 -3.56 -15.07 -5.92
N TYR A 7 -3.03 -14.42 -4.87
CA TYR A 7 -3.54 -14.60 -3.51
C TYR A 7 -5.02 -14.22 -3.41
N ALA A 8 -5.41 -13.11 -4.03
CA ALA A 8 -6.79 -12.64 -4.00
C ALA A 8 -7.74 -13.60 -4.75
N SER A 9 -7.32 -14.12 -5.90
CA SER A 9 -8.06 -15.16 -6.62
C SER A 9 -8.22 -16.43 -5.78
N SER A 10 -7.14 -16.90 -5.14
CA SER A 10 -7.19 -18.07 -4.26
C SER A 10 -8.13 -17.85 -3.07
N THR A 11 -8.04 -16.69 -2.42
CA THR A 11 -8.92 -16.29 -1.31
C THR A 11 -10.38 -16.27 -1.75
N TYR A 12 -10.67 -15.73 -2.95
CA TYR A 12 -12.02 -15.71 -3.48
C TYR A 12 -12.55 -17.13 -3.78
N VAL A 13 -11.73 -18.03 -4.30
CA VAL A 13 -12.13 -19.43 -4.54
C VAL A 13 -12.55 -20.09 -3.22
N SER A 14 -11.75 -19.92 -2.16
CA SER A 14 -11.98 -20.56 -0.85
C SER A 14 -13.09 -19.93 -0.03
N TYR A 15 -13.20 -18.60 -0.05
CA TYR A 15 -14.06 -17.86 0.90
C TYR A 15 -15.14 -17.01 0.23
N LYS A 16 -15.17 -16.95 -1.11
CA LYS A 16 -16.10 -16.10 -1.90
C LYS A 16 -16.07 -14.62 -1.53
N ALA A 17 -14.92 -14.15 -1.01
CA ALA A 17 -14.72 -12.78 -0.58
C ALA A 17 -13.53 -12.15 -1.29
N LEU A 18 -13.70 -10.90 -1.74
CA LEU A 18 -12.62 -10.09 -2.29
C LEU A 18 -11.82 -9.44 -1.14
N PRO A 19 -10.49 -9.57 -1.11
CA PRO A 19 -9.70 -8.99 -0.02
C PRO A 19 -9.60 -7.47 -0.13
N LEU A 20 -9.34 -6.85 1.02
CA LEU A 20 -8.73 -5.52 1.10
C LEU A 20 -7.21 -5.72 1.17
N ALA A 21 -6.46 -5.14 0.23
CA ALA A 21 -5.02 -5.28 0.16
C ALA A 21 -4.32 -3.99 0.60
N LEU A 22 -3.34 -4.13 1.51
CA LEU A 22 -2.41 -3.06 1.87
C LEU A 22 -1.00 -3.47 1.44
N VAL A 23 -0.38 -2.65 0.60
CA VAL A 23 0.96 -2.86 0.05
C VAL A 23 1.87 -1.76 0.59
N ILE A 24 2.88 -2.14 1.35
CA ILE A 24 3.84 -1.19 1.91
C ILE A 24 5.08 -1.16 1.02
N VAL A 25 5.33 -0.02 0.40
CA VAL A 25 6.48 0.16 -0.50
C VAL A 25 7.68 0.63 0.34
N THR A 26 8.77 -0.13 0.30
CA THR A 26 10.00 0.17 1.05
C THR A 26 11.02 1.00 0.27
N LYS A 27 11.07 0.86 -1.06
CA LYS A 27 12.11 1.44 -1.92
C LYS A 27 11.58 2.41 -3.00
N GLY A 28 10.42 3.01 -2.78
CA GLY A 28 9.78 3.92 -3.74
C GLY A 28 9.35 3.23 -5.05
N PHE A 29 8.87 4.03 -6.02
CA PHE A 29 8.49 3.55 -7.35
C PHE A 29 9.65 3.74 -8.33
N SER A 30 9.98 2.69 -9.09
CA SER A 30 11.00 2.78 -10.15
C SER A 30 10.50 3.50 -11.41
N SER A 31 9.18 3.59 -11.59
CA SER A 31 8.55 4.19 -12.77
C SER A 31 7.54 5.25 -12.37
N THR A 32 7.72 6.45 -12.91
CA THR A 32 6.77 7.57 -12.76
C THR A 32 5.47 7.33 -13.51
N ALA A 33 5.53 6.63 -14.66
CA ALA A 33 4.34 6.22 -15.40
C ALA A 33 3.47 5.27 -14.57
N PHE A 34 4.10 4.28 -13.94
CA PHE A 34 3.39 3.36 -13.04
C PHE A 34 2.78 4.10 -11.84
N ARG A 35 3.51 5.03 -11.23
CA ARG A 35 2.99 5.86 -10.13
C ARG A 35 1.73 6.66 -10.51
N ARG A 36 1.57 7.08 -11.77
CA ARG A 36 0.39 7.84 -12.24
C ARG A 36 -0.88 7.02 -12.34
N GLU A 37 -0.77 5.69 -12.35
CA GLU A 37 -1.94 4.79 -12.34
C GLU A 37 -2.64 4.77 -10.98
N PHE A 38 -2.02 5.34 -9.94
CA PHE A 38 -2.55 5.38 -8.60
C PHE A 38 -3.18 6.73 -8.28
N THR A 39 -4.31 6.69 -7.58
CA THR A 39 -4.98 7.88 -7.06
C THR A 39 -4.38 8.24 -5.71
N ILE A 40 -3.99 9.51 -5.52
CA ILE A 40 -3.46 9.97 -4.24
C ILE A 40 -4.62 10.19 -3.26
N ILE A 41 -4.53 9.58 -2.08
CA ILE A 41 -5.49 9.72 -0.99
C ILE A 41 -4.77 10.00 0.35
N SER A 42 -5.54 10.36 1.39
CA SER A 42 -5.02 10.70 2.73
C SER A 42 -3.83 11.68 2.70
N ASN A 43 -4.06 12.88 2.14
CA ASN A 43 -3.07 13.97 2.08
C ASN A 43 -1.71 13.59 1.45
N GLY A 44 -1.66 12.61 0.54
CA GLY A 44 -0.41 12.19 -0.09
C GLY A 44 0.25 10.97 0.55
N SER A 45 -0.26 10.50 1.68
CA SER A 45 0.35 9.39 2.41
C SER A 45 0.07 8.02 1.81
N LEU A 46 -1.14 7.86 1.25
CA LEU A 46 -1.67 6.63 0.68
C LEU A 46 -1.98 6.82 -0.80
N LEU A 47 -1.83 5.73 -1.55
CA LEU A 47 -2.08 5.65 -2.96
C LEU A 47 -3.07 4.52 -3.21
N GLU A 48 -4.14 4.76 -3.96
CA GLU A 48 -5.13 3.75 -4.28
C GLU A 48 -4.96 3.26 -5.72
N ALA A 49 -4.93 1.94 -5.90
CA ALA A 49 -4.83 1.30 -7.20
C ALA A 49 -6.20 0.85 -7.71
N SER A 50 -6.43 0.96 -9.01
CA SER A 50 -7.57 0.27 -9.63
C SER A 50 -7.41 -1.25 -9.47
N CYS A 51 -8.42 -1.88 -8.86
CA CYS A 51 -8.36 -3.28 -8.48
C CYS A 51 -8.96 -4.23 -9.52
N ALA A 52 -9.43 -3.75 -10.68
CA ALA A 52 -9.96 -4.55 -11.80
C ALA A 52 -10.65 -5.88 -11.41
N PHE A 53 -11.50 -5.83 -10.38
CA PHE A 53 -12.24 -6.96 -9.80
C PHE A 53 -11.43 -8.08 -9.09
N TRP A 54 -10.11 -7.96 -8.96
CA TRP A 54 -9.30 -8.91 -8.19
C TRP A 54 -9.24 -8.60 -6.69
N ALA A 55 -9.55 -7.37 -6.27
CA ALA A 55 -9.67 -6.98 -4.87
C ALA A 55 -10.80 -5.96 -4.67
N LYS A 56 -11.27 -5.81 -3.43
CA LYS A 56 -12.24 -4.78 -3.06
C LYS A 56 -11.58 -3.40 -3.05
N GLN A 57 -10.36 -3.34 -2.53
CA GLN A 57 -9.54 -2.13 -2.48
C GLN A 57 -8.06 -2.53 -2.41
N CYS A 58 -7.19 -1.72 -3.00
CA CYS A 58 -5.75 -1.91 -2.94
C CYS A 58 -5.11 -0.57 -2.60
N LEU A 59 -4.60 -0.50 -1.38
CA LEU A 59 -3.94 0.66 -0.83
C LEU A 59 -2.43 0.44 -0.84
N LEU A 60 -1.70 1.45 -1.29
CA LEU A 60 -0.26 1.51 -1.32
C LEU A 60 0.21 2.59 -0.37
N LEU A 61 1.06 2.23 0.58
CA LEU A 61 1.76 3.20 1.40
C LEU A 61 3.16 3.44 0.79
N SER A 62 3.38 4.63 0.25
CA SER A 62 4.63 4.99 -0.42
C SER A 62 5.78 5.15 0.59
N ALA A 63 7.02 4.92 0.15
CA ALA A 63 8.20 5.29 0.94
C ALA A 63 8.36 6.82 1.02
N ASP A 64 7.96 7.53 -0.03
CA ASP A 64 8.11 8.99 -0.14
C ASP A 64 7.23 9.73 0.88
N SER A 65 6.09 9.15 1.29
CA SER A 65 5.22 9.74 2.30
C SER A 65 5.78 9.63 3.72
N LYS A 66 6.76 8.75 3.96
CA LYS A 66 7.40 8.58 5.27
C LYS A 66 8.28 9.77 5.63
N VAL A 67 8.95 10.37 4.65
CA VAL A 67 9.96 11.41 4.89
C VAL A 67 9.34 12.75 5.33
N GLY A 68 8.12 13.06 4.86
CA GLY A 68 7.42 14.30 5.20
C GLY A 68 6.56 14.26 6.46
N HIS A 69 6.08 13.08 6.89
CA HIS A 69 5.13 12.94 7.99
C HIS A 69 5.77 12.71 9.37
N LEU A 70 7.01 12.24 9.45
CA LEU A 70 7.69 11.97 10.74
C LEU A 70 7.92 13.22 11.59
N ASN A 71 7.91 14.40 10.98
CA ASN A 71 8.13 15.68 11.66
C ASN A 71 6.82 16.41 12.05
N GLN A 72 5.66 15.79 11.84
CA GLN A 72 4.37 16.38 12.24
C GLN A 72 4.01 16.01 13.69
N THR A 73 3.32 16.92 14.38
CA THR A 73 2.83 16.73 15.77
C THR A 73 1.84 15.58 15.91
N THR A 74 1.18 15.18 14.82
CA THR A 74 0.24 14.06 14.77
C THR A 74 0.60 13.17 13.59
N LEU A 75 1.08 11.96 13.88
CA LEU A 75 1.46 10.99 12.85
C LEU A 75 0.22 10.24 12.36
N ASP A 76 0.03 10.16 11.04
CA ASP A 76 -1.01 9.32 10.45
C ASP A 76 -0.81 7.85 10.86
N PRO A 77 -1.83 7.14 11.38
CA PRO A 77 -1.68 5.77 11.87
C PRO A 77 -1.19 4.76 10.81
N MET A 78 -1.52 4.97 9.53
CA MET A 78 -1.05 4.10 8.44
C MET A 78 0.42 4.37 8.14
N VAL A 79 0.85 5.63 8.21
CA VAL A 79 2.29 5.99 8.13
C VAL A 79 3.06 5.38 9.31
N ALA A 80 2.52 5.46 10.53
CA ALA A 80 3.11 4.86 11.73
C ALA A 80 3.28 3.33 11.60
N LEU A 81 2.23 2.65 11.16
CA LEU A 81 2.24 1.21 10.89
C LEU A 81 3.27 0.85 9.83
N GLY A 82 3.30 1.62 8.73
CA GLY A 82 4.30 1.44 7.67
C GLY A 82 5.73 1.61 8.15
N HIS A 83 5.97 2.62 9.01
CA HIS A 83 7.27 2.82 9.64
C HIS A 83 7.63 1.60 10.49
N LEU A 84 6.76 1.20 11.43
CA LEU A 84 6.98 0.04 12.30
C LEU A 84 7.37 -1.22 11.51
N ILE A 85 6.60 -1.56 10.48
CA ILE A 85 6.81 -2.77 9.68
C ILE A 85 8.15 -2.71 8.91
N THR A 86 8.56 -1.53 8.44
CA THR A 86 9.77 -1.40 7.62
C THR A 86 11.03 -1.06 8.40
N SER A 87 10.91 -0.65 9.66
CA SER A 87 12.03 -0.28 10.53
C SER A 87 12.65 -1.46 11.27
N HIS A 88 12.01 -2.63 11.24
CA HIS A 88 12.60 -3.85 11.77
C HIS A 88 13.81 -4.26 10.90
N HIS A 89 15.00 -3.88 11.36
CA HIS A 89 16.23 -4.59 11.04
C HIS A 89 16.13 -6.00 11.65
N PRO A 90 16.46 -7.07 10.92
CA PRO A 90 16.76 -8.34 11.56
C PRO A 90 17.95 -8.12 12.48
N ALA A 91 17.80 -8.47 13.76
CA ALA A 91 18.89 -8.53 14.72
C ALA A 91 19.90 -9.61 14.32
#